data_AF-A0A0V1LI09-F1
#
_entry.id   AF-A0A0V1LI09-F1
#
_cell.length_a   1.000
_cell.length_b   1.000
_cell.length_c   1.000
_cell.angle_alpha   90.00
_cell.angle_beta   90.00
_cell.angle_gamma   90.00
#
_symmetry.space_group_name_H-M   'P 1'
#
loop_
_entity.id
_entity.type
_entity.pdbx_description
1 polymer ?
#
loop_
_entity_poly.entity_id
_entity_poly.type
_entity_poly.pdbx_seq_one_letter_code
_entity_poly.pdbx_strand_id
1 'polypeptide(L)'
;MSILAVLVFFPMAVMPEISADSDAMKEAKSYIYSSDLQKPDQNFRKVTSVSKVDRSDGLSMEMDVVQTSCQVSSKLSQEKVYTDACPVSNEYEKIKCNLKLDENKNGQLKCVYVEA
;
A
#
# COMPACT_ATOMS: atom_id res chain seq x y z
N MET A 1 17.07 -32.03 -50.80
CA MET A 1 17.79 -30.85 -50.25
C MET A 1 16.75 -29.73 -50.23
N SER A 2 16.03 -29.55 -49.13
CA SER A 2 16.47 -28.89 -47.88
C SER A 2 16.62 -27.40 -48.07
N ILE A 3 15.64 -26.62 -47.60
CA ILE A 3 15.90 -25.44 -46.76
C ILE A 3 14.80 -25.41 -45.69
N LEU A 4 15.19 -25.70 -44.45
CA LEU A 4 14.36 -25.63 -43.26
C LEU A 4 13.88 -24.20 -43.00
N ALA A 5 12.63 -24.09 -42.57
CA ALA A 5 12.08 -22.92 -41.92
C ALA A 5 12.74 -22.67 -40.57
N VAL A 6 13.08 -21.42 -40.26
CA VAL A 6 13.20 -20.94 -38.88
C VAL A 6 12.69 -19.49 -38.84
N LEU A 7 11.38 -19.32 -38.67
CA LEU A 7 10.82 -18.06 -38.18
C LEU A 7 11.05 -18.03 -36.67
N VAL A 8 12.10 -17.34 -36.26
CA VAL A 8 12.38 -17.05 -34.86
C VAL A 8 11.32 -16.04 -34.39
N PHE A 9 10.23 -16.53 -33.81
CA PHE A 9 9.36 -15.71 -33.00
C PHE A 9 10.14 -15.34 -31.73
N PHE A 10 10.67 -14.12 -31.69
CA PHE A 10 11.06 -13.53 -30.42
C PHE A 10 9.83 -13.50 -29.52
N PRO A 11 9.83 -14.15 -28.34
CA PRO A 11 8.82 -13.82 -27.35
C PRO A 11 9.02 -12.34 -27.03
N MET A 12 7.99 -11.52 -27.27
CA MET A 12 7.93 -10.17 -26.72
C MET A 12 8.20 -10.31 -25.23
N ALA A 13 9.34 -9.79 -24.78
CA ALA A 13 9.66 -9.72 -23.37
C ALA A 13 8.64 -8.77 -22.73
N VAL A 14 7.58 -9.33 -22.17
CA VAL A 14 6.75 -8.61 -21.20
C VAL A 14 7.55 -8.61 -19.90
N MET A 15 8.14 -7.46 -19.58
CA MET A 15 8.82 -7.19 -18.33
C MET A 15 8.52 -5.75 -17.90
N PRO A 16 8.37 -5.46 -16.61
CA PRO A 16 7.63 -6.22 -15.59
C PRO A 16 6.61 -5.28 -14.88
N GLU A 17 5.38 -5.74 -14.61
CA GLU A 17 4.43 -5.01 -13.73
C GLU A 17 4.86 -5.02 -12.24
N ILE A 18 6.15 -5.21 -11.95
CA ILE A 18 6.69 -5.44 -10.60
C ILE A 18 7.19 -4.12 -9.97
N SER A 19 7.40 -3.05 -10.75
CA SER A 19 7.87 -1.76 -10.21
C SER A 19 6.74 -0.83 -9.76
N ALA A 20 5.67 -0.70 -10.54
CA ALA A 20 4.57 0.23 -10.25
C ALA A 20 3.80 -0.14 -8.97
N ASP A 21 3.56 -1.44 -8.75
CA ASP A 21 2.89 -1.94 -7.55
C ASP A 21 3.76 -1.81 -6.30
N SER A 22 5.08 -2.03 -6.45
CA SER A 22 6.04 -1.84 -5.35
C SER A 22 6.12 -0.36 -4.93
N ASP A 23 6.12 0.57 -5.89
CA ASP A 23 6.18 2.00 -5.61
C ASP A 23 4.88 2.51 -4.98
N ALA A 24 3.72 2.10 -5.51
CA ALA A 24 2.42 2.41 -4.92
C ALA A 24 2.28 1.85 -3.49
N MET A 25 2.76 0.62 -3.26
CA MET A 25 2.80 0.03 -1.92
C MET A 25 3.67 0.85 -0.97
N LYS A 26 4.89 1.25 -1.37
CA LYS A 26 5.78 2.06 -0.53
C LYS A 26 5.15 3.42 -0.19
N GLU A 27 4.52 4.06 -1.16
CA GLU A 27 3.81 5.33 -1.00
C GLU A 27 2.61 5.19 -0.05
N ALA A 28 1.77 4.18 -0.24
CA ALA A 28 0.64 3.85 0.64
C ALA A 28 1.10 3.64 2.10
N LYS A 29 2.16 2.85 2.31
CA LYS A 29 2.73 2.63 3.65
C LYS A 29 3.15 3.94 4.32
N SER A 30 3.72 4.88 3.56
CA SER A 30 4.16 6.18 4.07
C SER A 30 2.98 7.08 4.44
N TYR A 31 1.90 7.10 3.64
CA TYR A 31 0.70 7.88 3.95
C TYR A 31 -0.04 7.35 5.18
N ILE A 32 -0.22 6.03 5.30
CA ILE A 32 -0.83 5.43 6.49
C ILE A 32 0.02 5.74 7.74
N TYR A 33 1.33 5.49 7.69
CA TYR A 33 2.22 5.75 8.81
C TYR A 33 2.22 7.24 9.22
N SER A 34 2.32 8.16 8.26
CA SER A 34 2.25 9.60 8.52
C SER A 34 0.90 10.02 9.12
N SER A 35 -0.20 9.41 8.66
CA SER A 35 -1.53 9.63 9.24
C SER A 35 -1.63 9.10 10.67
N ASP A 36 -1.00 7.97 10.98
CA ASP A 36 -1.01 7.38 12.33
C ASP A 36 -0.26 8.28 13.31
N LEU A 37 0.87 8.85 12.91
CA LEU A 37 1.65 9.78 13.74
C LEU A 37 0.87 11.02 14.20
N GLN A 38 -0.21 11.38 13.51
CA GLN A 38 -1.10 12.48 13.91
C GLN A 38 -2.07 12.09 15.04
N LYS A 39 -2.17 10.81 15.39
CA LYS A 39 -3.11 10.24 16.36
C LYS A 39 -2.36 9.37 17.39
N PRO A 40 -1.64 10.01 18.35
CA PRO A 40 -0.74 9.30 19.26
C PRO A 40 -1.45 8.34 20.22
N ASP A 41 -2.77 8.49 20.40
CA ASP A 41 -3.66 7.67 21.22
C ASP A 41 -4.15 6.40 20.51
N GLN A 42 -3.89 6.25 19.20
CA GLN A 42 -4.28 5.08 18.42
C GLN A 42 -3.12 4.08 18.27
N ASN A 43 -3.43 2.95 17.64
CA ASN A 43 -2.44 1.96 17.24
C ASN A 43 -1.96 2.20 15.81
N PHE A 44 -0.72 1.81 15.53
CA PHE A 44 -0.21 1.80 14.16
C PHE A 44 -1.02 0.86 13.28
N ARG A 45 -1.09 1.21 12.00
CA ARG A 45 -1.75 0.43 10.96
C ARG A 45 -0.76 -0.04 9.90
N LYS A 46 -1.03 -1.20 9.30
CA LYS A 46 -0.22 -1.82 8.23
C LYS A 46 -1.03 -1.89 6.95
N VAL A 47 -0.46 -1.43 5.84
CA VAL A 47 -1.01 -1.67 4.49
C VAL A 47 -0.72 -3.11 4.10
N THR A 48 -1.77 -3.86 3.74
CA THR A 48 -1.68 -5.24 3.26
C THR A 48 -1.84 -5.35 1.75
N SER A 49 -2.59 -4.43 1.13
CA SER A 49 -2.76 -4.38 -0.32
C SER A 49 -2.99 -2.94 -0.79
N VAL A 50 -2.68 -2.69 -2.06
CA VAL A 50 -3.00 -1.44 -2.77
C VAL A 50 -3.71 -1.81 -4.06
N SER A 51 -4.73 -1.03 -4.44
CA SER A 51 -5.50 -1.22 -5.66
C SER A 51 -6.04 0.11 -6.19
N LYS A 52 -6.56 0.11 -7.42
CA LYS A 52 -7.17 1.27 -8.10
C LYS A 52 -6.30 2.54 -8.01
N VAL A 53 -5.03 2.39 -8.33
CA VAL A 53 -4.09 3.51 -8.35
C VAL A 53 -4.32 4.34 -9.60
N ASP A 54 -4.65 5.61 -9.42
CA ASP A 54 -4.85 6.60 -10.49
C ASP A 54 -3.98 7.82 -10.21
N ARG A 55 -3.27 8.27 -11.25
CA ARG A 55 -2.34 9.41 -11.21
C ARG A 55 -2.68 10.49 -12.26
N SER A 56 -3.87 10.45 -12.85
CA SER A 56 -4.28 11.37 -13.92
C SER A 56 -4.62 12.78 -13.44
N ASP A 57 -5.11 12.94 -12.22
CA ASP A 57 -5.49 14.20 -11.57
C ASP A 57 -5.04 14.18 -10.10
N GLY A 58 -3.71 14.22 -9.90
CA GLY A 58 -3.08 14.01 -8.59
C GLY A 58 -2.84 12.54 -8.28
N LEU A 59 -3.22 12.08 -7.07
CA LEU A 59 -3.04 10.70 -6.65
C LEU A 59 -4.31 10.17 -5.97
N SER A 60 -4.87 9.10 -6.52
CA SER A 60 -5.95 8.33 -5.91
C SER A 60 -5.54 6.87 -5.76
N MET A 61 -5.79 6.25 -4.61
CA MET A 61 -5.60 4.82 -4.42
C MET A 61 -6.52 4.25 -3.35
N GLU A 62 -6.91 2.98 -3.53
CA GLU A 62 -7.56 2.17 -2.50
C GLU A 62 -6.54 1.26 -1.82
N MET A 63 -6.65 1.10 -0.51
CA MET A 63 -5.72 0.33 0.32
C MET A 63 -6.51 -0.56 1.27
N ASP A 64 -6.09 -1.82 1.38
CA ASP A 64 -6.47 -2.64 2.51
C ASP A 64 -5.45 -2.50 3.62
N VAL A 65 -5.95 -2.33 4.83
CA VAL A 65 -5.17 -1.99 6.01
C VAL A 65 -5.62 -2.86 7.18
N VAL A 66 -4.69 -3.21 8.05
CA VAL A 66 -4.96 -3.89 9.34
C VAL A 66 -4.40 -3.07 10.48
N GLN A 67 -5.07 -3.11 11.64
CA GLN A 67 -4.57 -2.48 12.85
C GLN A 67 -3.57 -3.40 13.56
N THR A 68 -2.55 -2.82 14.17
CA THR A 68 -1.57 -3.54 14.99
C THR A 68 -1.90 -3.43 16.47
N SER A 69 -1.21 -4.18 17.32
CA SER A 69 -1.26 -3.99 18.78
C SER A 69 -0.32 -2.89 19.29
N CYS A 70 0.49 -2.27 18.44
CA CYS A 70 1.44 -1.24 18.86
C CYS A 70 0.79 0.14 18.89
N GLN A 71 0.86 0.79 20.03
CA GLN A 71 0.45 2.19 20.15
C GLN A 71 1.41 3.12 19.39
N VAL A 72 0.88 4.16 18.78
CA VAL A 72 1.67 5.20 18.10
C VAL A 72 2.63 5.91 19.08
N SER A 73 2.21 6.08 20.33
CA SER A 73 3.00 6.64 21.43
C SER A 73 4.35 5.94 21.68
N SER A 74 4.51 4.69 21.23
CA SER A 74 5.75 3.92 21.33
C SER A 74 6.85 4.38 20.37
N LYS A 75 6.54 5.30 19.43
CA LYS A 75 7.48 5.93 18.50
C LYS A 75 8.30 4.93 17.67
N LEU A 76 7.70 3.80 17.29
CA LEU A 76 8.31 2.86 16.37
C LEU A 76 8.51 3.50 15.00
N SER A 77 9.63 3.19 14.34
CA SER A 77 9.83 3.59 12.94
C SER A 77 8.88 2.83 12.02
N GLN A 78 8.64 3.36 10.82
CA GLN A 78 7.81 2.70 9.83
C GLN A 78 8.29 1.27 9.56
N GLU A 79 9.59 1.04 9.42
CA GLU A 79 10.15 -0.30 9.16
C GLU A 79 9.83 -1.26 10.30
N LYS A 80 9.99 -0.81 11.56
CA LYS A 80 9.67 -1.63 12.75
C LYS A 80 8.20 -1.97 12.83
N VAL A 81 7.30 -1.07 12.44
CA VAL A 81 5.87 -1.37 12.37
C VAL A 81 5.65 -2.58 11.48
N TYR A 82 6.30 -2.71 10.31
CA TYR A 82 6.10 -3.85 9.41
C TYR A 82 6.78 -5.17 9.84
N THR A 83 7.43 -5.23 11.00
CA THR A 83 8.03 -6.46 11.52
C THR A 83 7.10 -7.21 12.48
N ASP A 84 7.52 -8.41 12.89
CA ASP A 84 6.84 -9.23 13.90
C ASP A 84 6.89 -8.62 15.31
N ALA A 85 7.78 -7.64 15.54
CA ALA A 85 7.76 -6.86 16.78
C ALA A 85 6.47 -6.04 16.95
N CYS A 86 5.68 -5.91 15.90
CA CYS A 86 4.42 -5.19 15.91
C CYS A 86 3.27 -6.03 15.30
N PRO A 87 2.73 -7.00 16.05
CA PRO A 87 1.76 -7.94 15.51
C PRO A 87 0.42 -7.28 15.19
N VAL A 88 -0.35 -7.92 14.29
CA VAL A 88 -1.71 -7.50 13.93
C VAL A 88 -2.64 -7.74 15.11
N SER A 89 -3.50 -6.77 15.41
CA SER A 89 -4.57 -6.90 16.41
C SER A 89 -5.82 -7.52 15.79
N ASN A 90 -6.65 -8.15 16.62
CA ASN A 90 -7.93 -8.74 16.23
C ASN A 90 -9.14 -7.83 16.49
N GLU A 91 -8.94 -6.53 16.72
CA GLU A 91 -10.03 -5.57 16.99
C GLU A 91 -10.92 -5.35 15.76
N TYR A 92 -10.30 -5.31 14.57
CA TYR A 92 -10.99 -5.15 13.29
C TYR A 92 -10.56 -6.26 12.35
N GLU A 93 -11.51 -6.86 11.63
CA GLU A 93 -11.20 -7.85 10.58
C GLU A 93 -10.42 -7.18 9.45
N LYS A 94 -10.86 -5.99 9.04
CA LYS A 94 -10.29 -5.26 7.92
C LYS A 94 -10.57 -3.77 8.00
N ILE A 95 -9.61 -2.95 7.60
CA ILE A 95 -9.77 -1.51 7.42
C ILE A 95 -9.59 -1.21 5.93
N LYS A 96 -10.58 -0.56 5.31
CA LYS A 96 -10.48 -0.11 3.91
C LYS A 96 -10.20 1.38 3.89
N CYS A 97 -9.10 1.78 3.29
CA CYS A 97 -8.72 3.19 3.17
C CYS A 97 -8.74 3.65 1.71
N ASN A 98 -9.17 4.87 1.49
CA ASN A 98 -9.11 5.58 0.21
C ASN A 98 -8.32 6.87 0.40
N LEU A 99 -7.22 7.01 -0.33
CA LEU A 99 -6.43 8.23 -0.42
C LEU A 99 -6.84 8.97 -1.69
N LYS A 100 -7.11 10.26 -1.57
CA LYS A 100 -7.30 11.16 -2.70
C LYS A 100 -6.56 12.47 -2.46
N LEU A 101 -5.61 12.77 -3.33
CA LEU A 101 -4.78 13.97 -3.31
C LEU A 101 -4.85 14.66 -4.68
N ASP A 102 -4.82 15.99 -4.68
CA ASP A 102 -4.65 16.80 -5.89
C ASP A 102 -3.16 16.84 -6.34
N GLU A 103 -2.88 17.54 -7.44
CA GLU A 103 -1.52 17.71 -7.97
C GLU A 103 -0.54 18.39 -6.97
N ASN A 104 -1.08 19.16 -6.02
CA ASN A 104 -0.32 19.84 -4.97
C ASN A 104 -0.18 19.00 -3.69
N LYS A 105 -0.62 17.73 -3.73
CA LYS A 105 -0.63 16.79 -2.59
C LYS A 105 -1.56 17.18 -1.45
N ASN A 106 -2.55 18.04 -1.71
CA ASN A 106 -3.61 18.33 -0.75
C ASN A 106 -4.73 17.32 -0.92
N GLY A 107 -5.34 16.89 0.19
CA GLY A 107 -6.50 16.01 0.11
C GLY A 107 -6.79 15.28 1.42
N GLN A 108 -7.32 14.07 1.30
CA GLN A 108 -7.83 13.32 2.44
C GLN A 108 -7.51 11.83 2.34
N LEU A 109 -7.24 11.25 3.51
CA LEU A 109 -7.23 9.82 3.73
C LEU A 109 -8.49 9.45 4.50
N LYS A 110 -9.40 8.70 3.87
CA LYS A 110 -10.62 8.20 4.50
C LYS A 110 -10.51 6.71 4.75
N CYS A 111 -10.84 6.25 5.95
CA CYS A 111 -10.80 4.83 6.28
C CYS A 111 -12.12 4.37 6.89
N VAL A 112 -12.56 3.18 6.51
CA VAL A 112 -13.75 2.50 7.02
C VAL A 112 -13.28 1.23 7.75
N TYR A 113 -13.74 1.07 8.98
CA TYR A 113 -13.37 -0.02 9.87
C TYR A 113 -14.47 -1.08 9.83
N VAL A 114 -14.10 -2.34 9.57
CA VAL A 114 -15.01 -3.49 9.61
C VAL A 114 -14.67 -4.28 10.86
N GLU A 115 -15.61 -4.34 11.80
CA GLU A 115 -15.50 -5.12 13.03
C GLU A 115 -15.44 -6.62 12.73
N ALA A 116 -14.76 -7.36 13.61
CA ALA A 116 -14.57 -8.81 13.49
C ALA A 116 -15.74 -9.64 14.04
#